data_AF-A0A9E2PZF0-F1
#
_entry.id   AF-A0A9E2PZF0-F1
#
_cell.length_a   1.000
_cell.length_b   1.000
_cell.length_c   1.000
_cell.angle_alpha   90.00
_cell.angle_beta   90.00
_cell.angle_gamma   90.00
#
_symmetry.space_group_name_H-M   'P 1'
#
loop_
_entity.id
_entity.type
_entity.pdbx_description
1 polymer ?
#
loop_
_entity_poly.entity_id
_entity_poly.type
_entity_poly.pdbx_seq_one_letter_code
_entity_poly.pdbx_strand_id
1 'polypeptide(L)' 'GSVRPSPRSRYRQWLTHKLATWIDQFGCSGCVGCGRCITWCPVGIDLTEEVRAIRETAAGVRKE' A
#
# COMPACT_ATOMS: atom_id res chain seq x y z
N GLY A 1 2.02 7.99 23.11
CA GLY A 1 0.78 7.96 22.31
C GLY A 1 1.06 7.35 20.94
N SER A 2 0.05 6.83 20.24
CA SER A 2 0.23 6.28 18.90
C SER A 2 0.67 7.38 17.92
N VAL A 3 1.85 7.24 17.31
CA VAL A 3 2.39 8.20 16.31
C VAL A 3 1.44 8.40 15.11
N ARG A 4 0.52 7.44 14.88
CA ARG A 4 -0.50 7.48 13.82
C ARG A 4 -1.88 7.21 14.44
N PRO A 5 -2.67 8.26 14.75
CA PRO A 5 -3.89 8.11 15.55
C PRO A 5 -5.04 7.47 14.77
N SER A 6 -5.16 7.71 13.46
CA SER A 6 -6.25 7.17 12.65
C SER A 6 -5.90 5.84 11.95
N PRO A 7 -6.88 4.94 11.76
CA PRO A 7 -6.72 3.76 10.91
C PRO A 7 -6.21 4.10 9.52
N ARG A 8 -6.73 5.18 8.91
CA ARG A 8 -6.28 5.68 7.61
C ARG A 8 -4.79 5.99 7.56
N SER A 9 -4.26 6.68 8.57
CA SER A 9 -2.84 7.04 8.63
C SER A 9 -1.93 5.82 8.85
N ARG A 10 -2.41 4.81 9.60
CA ARG A 10 -1.69 3.54 9.78
C ARG A 10 -1.68 2.72 8.50
N TYR A 11 -2.84 2.62 7.83
CA TYR A 11 -2.99 1.93 6.56
C TYR A 11 -2.12 2.54 5.46
N ARG A 12 -2.15 3.87 5.32
CA ARG A 12 -1.27 4.58 4.39
C ARG A 12 0.20 4.27 4.65
N GLN A 13 0.63 4.27 5.92
CA GLN A 13 2.02 3.95 6.25
C GLN A 13 2.41 2.52 5.88
N TRP A 14 1.54 1.55 6.18
CA TRP A 14 1.79 0.15 5.87
C TRP A 14 1.97 -0.06 4.36
N LEU A 15 1.10 0.56 3.55
CA LEU A 15 1.22 0.55 2.09
C LEU A 15 2.52 1.19 1.62
N THR A 16 2.81 2.43 2.04
CA THR A 16 3.97 3.19 1.55
C THR A 16 5.29 2.56 1.98
N HIS A 17 5.37 2.04 3.20
CA HIS A 17 6.58 1.35 3.66
C HIS A 17 6.89 0.13 2.78
N LYS A 18 5.84 -0.58 2.33
CA LYS A 18 6.01 -1.78 1.53
C LYS A 18 6.34 -1.50 0.05
N LEU A 19 5.78 -0.42 -0.50
CA LEU A 19 5.74 -0.20 -1.95
C LEU A 19 6.51 1.03 -2.44
N ALA A 20 6.86 1.96 -1.56
CA ALA A 20 7.56 3.20 -1.92
C ALA A 20 8.87 3.32 -1.15
N THR A 21 8.82 3.38 0.18
CA THR A 21 10.00 3.66 1.03
C THR A 21 11.11 2.63 0.83
N TRP A 22 10.76 1.38 0.52
CA TRP A 22 11.75 0.33 0.23
C TRP A 22 12.60 0.65 -1.00
N ILE A 23 12.01 1.29 -2.02
CA ILE A 23 12.70 1.70 -3.23
C ILE A 23 13.70 2.81 -2.91
N ASP A 24 13.26 3.80 -2.14
CA ASP A 24 14.13 4.92 -1.73
C ASP A 24 15.32 4.44 -0.87
N GLN A 25 15.11 3.42 -0.04
CA GLN A 25 16.13 2.90 0.88
C GLN A 25 17.08 1.90 0.24
N PHE A 26 16.58 1.03 -0.62
CA PHE A 26 17.31 -0.16 -1.08
C PHE A 26 17.39 -0.28 -2.60
N GLY A 27 16.84 0.68 -3.34
CA GLY A 27 16.81 0.67 -4.81
C GLY A 27 15.90 -0.40 -5.41
N CYS A 28 15.08 -1.09 -4.59
CA CYS A 28 14.24 -2.19 -5.04
C CYS A 28 12.87 -2.22 -4.33
N SER A 29 11.91 -2.90 -4.97
CA SER A 29 10.60 -3.13 -4.38
C SER A 29 10.69 -4.12 -3.22
N GLY A 30 10.13 -3.78 -2.07
CA GLY A 30 9.92 -4.70 -0.95
C GLY A 30 8.77 -5.68 -1.16
N CYS A 31 7.94 -5.46 -2.19
CA CYS A 31 6.90 -6.40 -2.59
C CYS A 31 7.43 -7.35 -3.65
N VAL A 32 7.49 -8.64 -3.31
CA VAL A 32 7.95 -9.74 -4.18
C VAL A 32 6.80 -10.59 -4.75
N GLY A 33 5.55 -10.15 -4.60
CA GLY A 33 4.39 -10.90 -5.11
C GLY A 33 3.96 -12.12 -4.27
N CYS A 34 4.44 -12.26 -3.03
CA CYS A 34 4.15 -13.43 -2.18
C CYS A 34 2.68 -13.63 -1.73
N GLY A 35 1.76 -12.71 -2.06
CA GLY A 35 0.33 -12.83 -1.73
C GLY A 35 -0.06 -12.70 -0.24
N ARG A 36 0.88 -12.80 0.72
CA ARG A 36 0.57 -12.84 2.16
C ARG A 36 -0.27 -11.68 2.68
N CYS A 37 -0.11 -10.49 2.10
CA CYS A 37 -0.90 -9.32 2.46
C CYS A 37 -2.40 -9.44 2.15
N ILE A 38 -2.78 -10.26 1.17
CA ILE A 38 -4.18 -10.51 0.80
C ILE A 38 -4.69 -11.71 1.57
N THR A 39 -3.97 -12.83 1.51
CA THR A 39 -4.35 -14.10 2.14
C THR A 39 -4.58 -13.98 3.64
N TRP A 40 -3.75 -13.19 4.33
CA TRP A 40 -3.79 -13.07 5.78
C TRP A 40 -4.44 -11.76 6.26
N CYS A 41 -5.11 -11.03 5.37
CA CYS A 41 -5.75 -9.78 5.76
C CYS A 41 -7.01 -10.07 6.60
N PRO A 42 -7.07 -9.64 7.88
CA PRO A 42 -8.21 -9.94 8.76
C PRO A 42 -9.49 -9.19 8.36
N VAL A 43 -9.36 -8.14 7.54
CA VAL A 43 -10.47 -7.28 7.12
C VAL A 43 -10.72 -7.35 5.61
N GLY A 44 -10.08 -8.28 4.90
CA GLY A 44 -10.37 -8.55 3.48
C GLY A 44 -9.89 -7.49 2.49
N ILE A 45 -8.85 -6.72 2.81
CA ILE A 45 -8.26 -5.75 1.87
C ILE A 45 -7.49 -6.49 0.77
N ASP A 46 -7.82 -6.19 -0.49
CA ASP A 46 -7.01 -6.56 -1.64
C ASP A 46 -5.95 -5.47 -1.90
N LEU A 47 -4.68 -5.82 -1.64
CA LEU A 47 -3.57 -4.89 -1.86
C LEU A 47 -3.42 -4.48 -3.34
N THR A 48 -3.72 -5.37 -4.29
CA THR A 48 -3.49 -5.09 -5.72
C THR A 48 -4.43 -4.02 -6.25
N GLU A 49 -5.71 -4.07 -5.84
CA GLU A 49 -6.71 -3.07 -6.22
C GLU A 49 -6.39 -1.70 -5.62
N GLU A 50 -5.95 -1.66 -4.37
CA GLU A 50 -5.58 -0.40 -3.69
C GLU A 50 -4.37 0.27 -4.36
N VAL A 51 -3.35 -0.52 -4.71
CA VAL A 51 -2.18 -0.02 -5.46
C VAL A 51 -2.58 0.46 -6.84
N ARG A 52 -3.47 -0.26 -7.51
CA ARG A 52 -4.00 0.12 -8.82
C ARG A 52 -4.73 1.46 -8.75
N ALA A 53 -5.64 1.62 -7.79
CA ALA A 53 -6.39 2.86 -7.58
C ALA A 53 -5.47 4.05 -7.29
N ILE A 54 -4.44 3.87 -6.46
CA ILE A 54 -3.44 4.91 -6.17
C ILE A 54 -2.68 5.30 -7.45
N ARG A 55 -2.25 4.33 -8.26
CA ARG A 55 -1.55 4.61 -9.52
C ARG A 55 -2.42 5.30 -10.55
N GLU A 56 -3.68 4.89 -10.68
CA GLU A 56 -4.66 5.54 -11.57
C GLU A 56 -4.90 7.00 -11.13
N THR A 57 -5.08 7.23 -9.83
CA THR A 57 -5.22 8.58 -9.26
C THR A 57 -3.99 9.45 -9.51
N ALA A 58 -2.79 8.92 -9.30
CA ALA A 58 -1.54 9.63 -9.52
C ALA A 58 -1.29 9.96 -11.01
N ALA A 59 -1.76 9.09 -11.91
CA ALA A 59 -1.70 9.30 -13.36
C ALA A 59 -2.79 10.24 -13.89
N GLY A 60 -3.66 10.79 -13.03
CA GLY A 60 -4.78 11.64 -13.43
C GLY A 60 -5.90 10.88 -14.18
N VAL A 61 -5.88 9.54 -14.15
CA VAL A 61 -6.91 8.70 -14.75
C VAL A 61 -8.07 8.62 -13.76
N ARG A 62 -9.10 9.45 -13.97
CA ARG A 62 -10.38 9.29 -13.25
C ARG A 62 -11.09 8.06 -13.82
N LYS A 63 -11.47 7.11 -12.97
CA LYS A 63 -12.47 6.10 -13.34
C LYS A 63 -13.83 6.80 -13.41
N GLU A 64 -14.50 6.62 -14.55
CA GLU A 64 -15.87 7.06 -14.82
C GLU A 64 -16.89 6.32 -13.94
#